data_AF-A0A7C3KUS7-F1
#
_entry.id   AF-A0A7C3KUS7-F1
#
_cell.length_a   1.000
_cell.length_b   1.000
_cell.length_c   1.000
_cell.angle_alpha   90.00
_cell.angle_beta   90.00
_cell.angle_gamma   90.00
#
_symmetry.space_group_name_H-M   'P 1'
#
loop_
_entity.id
_entity.type
_entity.pdbx_description
1 polymer ?
#
loop_
_entity_poly.entity_id
_entity_poly.type
_entity_poly.pdbx_seq_one_letter_code
_entity_poly.pdbx_strand_id
1 'polypeptide(L)'
;CHKGIESGPTTGTEEIAKIYEAAGFDASTKTYSKTPKPLVWNKVHVLPDFVFFSHQQHVVVGKQECVTCHGDLTKMDVAQQTVPLTMGWCVECHHKTEVPGLATDQKTGTAVNAYYEELHKNLKLKYRGKADSLLTVERMGGLECGKCHY
;
A
#
# COMPACT_ATOMS: atom_id res chain seq x y z
N CYS A 1 -13.46 -6.62 -21.13
CA CYS A 1 -14.07 -7.16 -19.89
C CYS A 1 -15.31 -6.38 -19.42
N HIS A 2 -16.09 -5.78 -20.32
CA HIS A 2 -17.26 -4.95 -19.96
C HIS A 2 -18.52 -5.33 -20.74
N LYS A 3 -18.64 -6.61 -21.15
CA LYS A 3 -19.84 -7.10 -21.87
C LYS A 3 -21.06 -7.28 -20.98
N GLY A 4 -20.88 -7.32 -19.66
CA GLY A 4 -21.93 -7.63 -18.67
C GLY A 4 -22.47 -6.43 -17.89
N ILE A 5 -21.88 -5.24 -18.07
CA ILE A 5 -22.34 -4.01 -17.43
C ILE A 5 -22.55 -3.01 -18.56
N GLU A 6 -23.80 -2.82 -18.97
CA GLU A 6 -24.18 -1.96 -20.10
C GLU A 6 -24.68 -0.58 -19.63
N SER A 7 -25.01 -0.41 -18.35
CA SER A 7 -25.36 0.87 -17.72
C SER A 7 -25.10 0.85 -16.21
N GLY A 8 -24.86 2.03 -15.62
CA GLY A 8 -24.68 2.23 -14.18
C GLY A 8 -25.85 3.01 -13.54
N PRO A 9 -26.03 2.89 -12.21
CA PRO A 9 -27.15 3.52 -11.49
C PRO A 9 -27.07 5.06 -11.44
N THR A 10 -25.86 5.63 -11.50
CA THR A 10 -25.65 7.09 -11.34
C THR A 10 -25.48 7.82 -12.67
N THR A 11 -24.74 7.22 -13.60
CA THR A 11 -24.33 7.89 -14.86
C THR A 11 -24.91 7.21 -16.11
N GLY A 12 -25.84 6.28 -15.95
CA GLY A 12 -26.44 5.53 -17.06
C GLY A 12 -25.37 4.91 -17.96
N THR A 13 -25.41 5.24 -19.25
CA THR A 13 -24.48 4.72 -20.27
C THR A 13 -23.27 5.63 -20.54
N GLU A 14 -23.20 6.81 -19.92
CA GLU A 14 -22.19 7.83 -20.28
C GLU A 14 -20.77 7.38 -19.93
N GLU A 15 -20.54 6.95 -18.69
CA GLU A 15 -19.20 6.56 -18.23
C GLU A 15 -18.74 5.22 -18.83
N ILE A 16 -19.65 4.25 -19.01
CA ILE A 16 -19.31 2.96 -19.61
C ILE A 16 -18.98 3.08 -21.11
N ALA A 17 -19.60 4.04 -21.81
CA ALA A 17 -19.25 4.34 -23.20
C ALA A 17 -17.79 4.82 -23.36
N LYS A 18 -17.25 5.56 -22.38
CA LYS A 18 -15.84 5.97 -22.37
C LYS A 18 -14.91 4.76 -22.29
N ILE A 19 -15.28 3.75 -21.49
CA ILE A 19 -14.53 2.49 -21.39
C ILE A 19 -14.58 1.72 -22.72
N TYR A 20 -15.74 1.70 -23.40
CA TYR A 20 -15.86 1.06 -24.71
C TYR A 20 -14.99 1.72 -25.77
N GLU A 21 -15.01 3.05 -25.86
CA GLU A 21 -14.17 3.79 -26.80
C GLU A 21 -12.68 3.57 -26.51
N ALA A 22 -12.27 3.62 -25.23
CA ALA A 22 -10.89 3.35 -24.83
C ALA A 22 -10.45 1.91 -25.18
N ALA A 23 -11.32 0.93 -24.98
CA ALA A 23 -11.04 -0.47 -25.29
C ALA A 23 -11.15 -0.81 -26.79
N GLY A 24 -11.67 0.10 -27.62
CA GLY A 24 -11.97 -0.19 -29.02
C GLY A 24 -13.20 -1.08 -29.24
N PHE A 25 -14.09 -1.14 -28.26
CA PHE A 25 -15.29 -1.98 -28.26
C PHE A 25 -16.49 -1.27 -28.91
N ASP A 26 -17.19 -1.97 -29.79
CA ASP A 26 -18.47 -1.56 -30.38
C ASP A 26 -19.61 -2.27 -29.64
N ALA A 27 -20.41 -1.48 -28.91
CA ALA A 27 -21.52 -1.98 -28.11
C ALA A 27 -22.66 -2.57 -28.96
N SER A 28 -22.85 -2.10 -30.20
CA SER A 28 -23.93 -2.54 -31.08
C SER A 28 -23.64 -3.93 -31.64
N THR A 29 -22.41 -4.15 -32.11
CA THR A 29 -21.98 -5.44 -32.68
C THR A 29 -21.40 -6.39 -31.63
N LYS A 30 -21.14 -5.90 -30.41
CA LYS A 30 -20.47 -6.60 -29.31
C LYS A 30 -19.07 -7.13 -29.69
N THR A 31 -18.39 -6.42 -30.61
CA THR A 31 -17.05 -6.77 -31.12
C THR A 31 -16.01 -5.69 -30.80
N TYR A 32 -14.72 -6.05 -30.85
CA TYR A 32 -13.62 -5.07 -30.80
C TYR A 32 -13.20 -4.76 -32.22
N SER A 33 -13.68 -3.65 -32.76
CA SER A 33 -13.50 -3.26 -34.16
C SER A 33 -12.75 -1.93 -34.32
N LYS A 34 -12.61 -1.17 -33.23
CA LYS A 34 -11.96 0.15 -33.23
C LYS A 34 -10.55 0.06 -32.65
N THR A 35 -9.70 1.01 -33.00
CA THR A 35 -8.36 1.15 -32.42
C THR A 35 -8.46 1.55 -30.94
N PRO A 36 -7.85 0.79 -30.00
CA PRO A 36 -7.85 1.14 -28.58
C PRO A 36 -7.13 2.47 -28.30
N LYS A 37 -7.61 3.21 -27.31
CA LYS A 37 -7.04 4.47 -26.82
C LYS A 37 -6.78 4.35 -25.31
N PRO A 38 -5.55 4.61 -24.83
CA PRO A 38 -5.27 4.55 -23.39
C PRO A 38 -6.13 5.52 -22.59
N LEU A 39 -6.58 5.08 -21.42
CA LEU A 39 -7.22 5.95 -20.44
C LEU A 39 -6.17 6.81 -19.73
N VAL A 40 -6.43 8.11 -19.64
CA VAL A 40 -5.60 9.05 -18.89
C VAL A 40 -6.09 9.07 -17.45
N TRP A 41 -5.45 8.28 -16.60
CA TRP A 41 -5.75 8.22 -15.17
C TRP A 41 -5.08 9.36 -14.42
N ASN A 42 -5.85 10.06 -13.59
CA ASN A 42 -5.29 10.98 -12.61
C ASN A 42 -4.85 10.18 -11.38
N LYS A 43 -3.54 10.11 -11.15
CA LYS A 43 -2.98 9.46 -9.97
C LYS A 43 -3.27 10.34 -8.75
N VAL A 44 -4.08 9.83 -7.82
CA VAL A 44 -4.51 10.60 -6.64
C VAL A 44 -3.43 10.65 -5.55
N HIS A 45 -2.67 9.57 -5.39
CA HIS A 45 -1.58 9.48 -4.40
C HIS A 45 -0.24 9.66 -5.12
N VAL A 46 0.39 10.81 -4.93
CA VAL A 46 1.68 11.14 -5.54
C VAL A 46 2.67 11.49 -4.44
N LEU A 47 3.79 10.78 -4.41
CA LEU A 47 4.95 11.13 -3.60
C LEU A 47 5.99 11.82 -4.49
N PRO A 48 6.84 12.70 -3.94
CA PRO A 48 7.95 13.27 -4.69
C PRO A 48 8.92 12.19 -5.20
N ASP A 49 9.55 12.42 -6.35
CA ASP A 49 10.39 11.43 -7.03
C ASP A 49 11.64 11.00 -6.24
N PHE A 50 12.10 11.83 -5.30
CA PHE A 50 13.21 11.48 -4.40
C PHE A 50 12.79 10.55 -3.25
N VAL A 51 11.52 10.12 -3.20
CA VAL A 51 11.03 9.18 -2.20
C VAL A 51 10.85 7.80 -2.84
N PHE A 52 11.59 6.82 -2.34
CA PHE A 52 11.38 5.43 -2.69
C PHE A 52 10.32 4.81 -1.77
N PHE A 53 9.21 4.37 -2.35
CA PHE A 53 8.15 3.65 -1.65
C PHE A 53 7.87 2.29 -2.29
N SER A 54 7.83 1.24 -1.47
CA SER A 54 7.58 -0.14 -1.93
C SER A 54 6.33 -0.74 -1.28
N HIS A 55 5.29 -1.01 -2.07
CA HIS A 55 4.09 -1.72 -1.58
C HIS A 55 4.43 -3.11 -1.01
N GLN A 56 5.41 -3.81 -1.60
CA GLN A 56 5.81 -5.14 -1.17
C GLN A 56 6.28 -5.16 0.29
N GLN A 57 7.06 -4.16 0.71
CA GLN A 57 7.56 -4.06 2.08
C GLN A 57 6.44 -3.77 3.07
N HIS A 58 5.50 -2.91 2.72
CA HIS A 58 4.44 -2.51 3.65
C HIS A 58 3.30 -3.53 3.74
N VAL A 59 2.88 -4.12 2.61
CA VAL A 59 1.74 -5.05 2.57
C VAL A 59 2.18 -6.49 2.86
N VAL A 60 3.22 -6.99 2.17
CA VAL A 60 3.56 -8.41 2.28
C VAL A 60 4.42 -8.69 3.51
N VAL A 61 5.41 -7.85 3.78
CA VAL A 61 6.33 -8.01 4.92
C VAL A 61 5.74 -7.36 6.18
N GLY A 62 5.32 -6.10 6.07
CA GLY A 62 4.76 -5.30 7.17
C GLY A 62 3.31 -5.59 7.53
N LYS A 63 2.61 -6.41 6.72
CA LYS A 63 1.21 -6.82 6.93
C LYS A 63 0.26 -5.65 7.19
N GLN A 64 0.52 -4.49 6.59
CA GLN A 64 -0.34 -3.34 6.73
C GLN A 64 -1.62 -3.50 5.91
N GLU A 65 -2.75 -3.19 6.53
CA GLU A 65 -4.04 -3.17 5.87
C GLU A 65 -4.16 -1.98 4.92
N CYS A 66 -4.80 -2.18 3.77
CA CYS A 66 -4.96 -1.15 2.74
C CYS A 66 -5.65 0.12 3.29
N VAL A 67 -6.61 -0.06 4.19
CA VAL A 67 -7.40 1.01 4.81
C VAL A 67 -6.55 1.99 5.63
N THR A 68 -5.43 1.53 6.19
CA THR A 68 -4.52 2.36 6.98
C THR A 68 -3.89 3.47 6.15
N CYS A 69 -3.61 3.20 4.87
CA CYS A 69 -2.92 4.12 3.97
C CYS A 69 -3.83 4.79 2.95
N HIS A 70 -4.92 4.15 2.54
CA HIS A 70 -5.81 4.66 1.49
C HIS A 70 -7.20 5.06 2.00
N GLY A 71 -7.50 4.81 3.28
CA GLY A 71 -8.85 4.95 3.82
C GLY A 71 -9.79 3.83 3.32
N ASP A 72 -11.05 3.90 3.72
CA ASP A 72 -12.04 2.88 3.36
C ASP A 72 -12.53 3.07 1.92
N LEU A 73 -11.78 2.48 0.98
CA LEU A 73 -12.09 2.50 -0.45
C LEU A 73 -13.48 1.91 -0.77
N THR A 74 -14.03 1.03 0.08
CA THR A 74 -15.37 0.45 -0.14
C THR A 74 -16.49 1.47 0.03
N LYS A 75 -16.20 2.59 0.70
CA LYS A 75 -17.13 3.71 0.92
C LYS A 75 -16.80 4.93 0.04
N MET A 76 -15.87 4.80 -0.91
CA MET A 76 -15.47 5.88 -1.81
C MET A 76 -16.05 5.67 -3.20
N ASP A 77 -16.95 6.57 -3.61
CA ASP A 77 -17.44 6.62 -5.00
C ASP A 77 -16.35 7.11 -5.96
N VAL A 78 -15.48 7.99 -5.47
CA VAL A 78 -14.30 8.52 -6.19
C VAL A 78 -13.09 8.41 -5.27
N ALA A 79 -12.00 7.84 -5.77
CA ALA A 79 -10.77 7.71 -4.98
C ALA A 79 -10.23 9.09 -4.57
N GLN A 80 -9.94 9.24 -3.29
CA GLN A 80 -9.42 10.47 -2.69
C GLN A 80 -8.26 10.16 -1.77
N GLN A 81 -7.32 11.10 -1.63
CA GLN A 81 -6.25 11.00 -0.65
C GLN A 81 -6.80 11.37 0.73
N THR A 82 -6.92 10.38 1.61
CA THR A 82 -7.48 10.54 2.96
C THR A 82 -6.43 10.71 4.04
N VAL A 83 -5.18 10.30 3.77
CA VAL A 83 -4.04 10.46 4.67
C VAL A 83 -3.03 11.43 4.06
N PRO A 84 -2.26 12.17 4.88
CA PRO A 84 -1.41 13.24 4.38
C PRO A 84 -0.20 12.75 3.58
N LEU A 85 0.28 11.53 3.81
CA LEU A 85 1.50 10.96 3.18
C LEU A 85 2.74 11.87 3.27
N THR A 86 2.81 12.70 4.31
CA THR A 86 3.97 13.53 4.59
C THR A 86 5.06 12.69 5.25
N MET A 87 6.32 13.16 5.19
CA MET A 87 7.43 12.50 5.91
C MET A 87 7.11 12.28 7.39
N GLY A 88 6.53 13.27 8.06
CA GLY A 88 6.14 13.16 9.47
C GLY A 88 5.15 12.03 9.74
N TRP A 89 4.19 11.83 8.84
CA TRP A 89 3.23 10.73 8.94
C TRP A 89 3.90 9.35 8.77
N CYS A 90 4.83 9.22 7.81
CA CYS A 90 5.60 8.00 7.61
C CYS A 90 6.45 7.67 8.84
N VAL A 91 7.18 8.66 9.36
CA VAL A 91 8.06 8.52 10.53
C VAL A 91 7.25 8.14 11.77
N GLU A 92 6.13 8.80 12.01
CA GLU A 92 5.25 8.49 13.14
C GLU A 92 4.74 7.03 13.09
N CYS A 93 4.32 6.57 11.91
CA CYS A 93 3.91 5.19 11.72
C CYS A 93 5.07 4.22 12.02
N HIS A 94 6.27 4.52 11.53
CA HIS A 94 7.47 3.68 11.74
C HIS A 94 7.94 3.63 13.20
N HIS A 95 7.71 4.68 13.98
CA HIS A 95 7.99 4.67 15.42
C HIS A 95 7.14 3.66 16.18
N LYS A 96 5.87 3.51 15.81
CA LYS A 96 4.84 2.78 16.57
C LYS A 96 4.61 1.36 16.07
N THR A 97 4.95 1.07 14.82
CA THR A 97 4.61 -0.20 14.17
C THR A 97 5.68 -1.26 14.44
N GLU A 98 5.29 -2.34 15.11
CA GLU A 98 6.12 -3.55 15.23
C GLU A 98 6.22 -4.27 13.88
N VAL A 99 7.41 -4.80 13.55
CA VAL A 99 7.58 -5.60 12.34
C VAL A 99 7.15 -7.04 12.61
N PRO A 100 6.12 -7.56 11.91
CA PRO A 100 5.51 -8.85 12.27
C PRO A 100 6.50 -10.03 12.32
N GLY A 101 7.46 -10.07 11.40
CA GLY A 101 8.48 -11.12 11.38
C GLY A 101 9.53 -11.00 12.51
N LEU A 102 9.73 -9.81 13.05
CA LEU A 102 10.64 -9.53 14.18
C LEU A 102 9.95 -9.62 15.53
N ALA A 103 8.61 -9.70 15.56
CA ALA A 103 7.85 -9.86 16.79
C ALA A 103 8.35 -11.09 17.58
N THR A 104 8.21 -11.02 18.89
CA THR A 104 8.66 -12.10 19.78
C THR A 104 7.60 -13.19 19.83
N ASP A 105 7.93 -14.40 19.41
CA ASP A 105 7.10 -15.56 19.68
C ASP A 105 7.10 -15.82 21.19
N GLN A 106 5.91 -15.80 21.80
CA GLN A 106 5.75 -15.95 23.24
C GLN A 106 6.11 -17.35 23.77
N LYS A 107 6.12 -18.37 22.91
CA LYS A 107 6.44 -19.76 23.27
C LYS A 107 7.94 -19.99 23.25
N THR A 108 8.63 -19.48 22.24
CA THR A 108 10.08 -19.73 22.03
C THR A 108 10.96 -18.60 22.53
N GLY A 109 10.42 -17.38 22.68
CA GLY A 109 11.19 -16.18 22.98
C GLY A 109 12.07 -15.69 21.82
N THR A 110 11.88 -16.23 20.61
CA THR A 110 12.64 -15.90 19.40
C THR A 110 11.79 -15.05 18.43
N ALA A 111 12.37 -14.66 17.28
CA ALA A 111 11.60 -14.05 16.20
C ALA A 111 10.52 -15.01 15.69
N VAL A 112 9.36 -14.47 15.32
CA VAL A 112 8.27 -15.25 14.66
C VAL A 112 8.71 -15.83 13.30
N ASN A 113 9.67 -15.18 12.63
CA ASN A 113 10.23 -15.65 11.37
C ASN A 113 11.74 -15.92 11.51
N ALA A 114 12.16 -17.14 11.14
CA ALA A 114 13.54 -17.62 11.21
C ALA A 114 14.54 -16.69 10.50
N TYR A 115 14.13 -16.03 9.40
CA TYR A 115 14.95 -15.04 8.70
C TYR A 115 15.44 -13.91 9.62
N TYR A 116 14.64 -13.55 10.62
CA TYR A 116 14.91 -12.45 11.53
C TYR A 116 15.55 -12.88 12.85
N GLU A 117 15.88 -14.16 13.06
CA GLU A 117 16.37 -14.64 14.37
C GLU A 117 17.62 -13.90 14.85
N GLU A 118 18.63 -13.76 13.99
CA GLU A 118 19.86 -13.07 14.34
C GLU A 118 19.61 -11.59 14.63
N LEU A 119 18.83 -10.93 13.75
CA LEU A 119 18.47 -9.53 13.92
C LEU A 119 17.68 -9.32 15.22
N HIS A 120 16.70 -10.17 15.50
CA HIS A 120 15.90 -10.13 16.73
C HIS A 120 16.79 -10.24 17.97
N LYS A 121 17.70 -11.23 18.00
CA LYS A 121 18.66 -11.39 19.10
C LYS A 121 19.49 -10.13 19.31
N ASN A 122 20.03 -9.57 18.24
CA ASN A 122 20.88 -8.37 18.29
C ASN A 122 20.09 -7.15 18.76
N LEU A 123 18.86 -6.95 18.27
CA LEU A 123 18.00 -5.84 18.67
C LEU A 123 17.53 -5.97 20.12
N LYS A 124 17.15 -7.18 20.57
CA LYS A 124 16.80 -7.44 21.98
C LYS A 124 17.96 -7.14 22.92
N LEU A 125 19.19 -7.48 22.53
CA LEU A 125 20.39 -7.13 23.29
C LEU A 125 20.62 -5.61 23.31
N LYS A 126 20.54 -4.94 22.16
CA LYS A 126 20.73 -3.48 22.02
C LYS A 126 19.73 -2.66 22.83
N TYR A 127 18.47 -3.11 22.91
CA TYR A 127 17.39 -2.39 23.59
C TYR A 127 16.98 -3.01 24.93
N ARG A 128 17.81 -3.88 25.50
CA ARG A 128 17.55 -4.51 26.80
C ARG A 128 17.35 -3.46 27.89
N GLY A 129 16.29 -3.59 28.68
CA GLY A 129 15.99 -2.69 29.81
C GLY A 129 15.28 -1.38 29.44
N LYS A 130 14.93 -1.16 28.15
CA LYS A 130 14.03 -0.07 27.76
C LYS A 130 12.58 -0.47 28.04
N ALA A 131 11.78 0.49 28.52
CA ALA A 131 10.40 0.28 28.98
C ALA A 131 9.45 -0.28 27.92
N ASP A 132 9.76 -0.06 26.64
CA ASP A 132 9.03 -0.61 25.50
C ASP A 132 9.93 -1.64 24.81
N SER A 133 9.54 -2.91 24.79
CA SER A 133 10.29 -4.03 24.22
C SER A 133 9.92 -4.38 22.77
N LEU A 134 9.04 -3.60 22.15
CA LEU A 134 8.58 -3.84 20.77
C LEU A 134 9.72 -3.62 19.78
N LEU A 135 9.83 -4.48 18.76
CA LEU A 135 10.83 -4.32 17.71
C LEU A 135 10.19 -3.61 16.50
N THR A 136 10.11 -2.29 16.62
CA THR A 136 9.48 -1.41 15.63
C THR A 136 10.34 -1.18 14.39
N VAL A 137 9.73 -0.65 13.32
CA VAL A 137 10.42 -0.29 12.07
C VAL A 137 11.58 0.67 12.35
N GLU A 138 11.39 1.66 13.22
CA GLU A 138 12.47 2.53 13.68
C GLU A 138 13.65 1.73 14.25
N ARG A 139 13.37 0.78 15.15
CA ARG A 139 14.40 0.10 15.93
C ARG A 139 15.29 -0.80 15.09
N MET A 140 14.77 -1.33 13.98
CA MET A 140 15.55 -2.07 12.98
C MET A 140 16.25 -1.16 11.95
N GLY A 141 16.18 0.17 12.12
CA GLY A 141 16.86 1.15 11.29
C GLY A 141 16.03 1.67 10.11
N GLY A 142 14.71 1.51 10.12
CA GLY A 142 13.81 1.97 9.04
C GLY A 142 13.56 3.47 8.97
N LEU A 143 14.39 4.29 9.64
CA LEU A 143 14.38 5.76 9.59
C LEU A 143 15.69 6.35 9.02
N GLU A 144 16.59 5.51 8.52
CA GLU A 144 17.81 5.98 7.86
C GLU A 144 17.46 6.67 6.53
N CYS A 145 18.04 7.85 6.27
CA CYS A 145 17.74 8.65 5.08
C CYS A 145 17.79 7.83 3.79
N GLY A 146 18.88 7.08 3.58
CA GLY A 146 19.14 6.24 2.40
C GLY A 146 18.10 5.14 2.13
N LYS A 147 17.28 4.77 3.12
CA LYS A 147 16.23 3.75 2.96
C LYS A 147 14.92 4.32 2.42
N CYS A 148 14.75 5.65 2.51
CA CYS A 148 13.56 6.37 2.07
C CYS A 148 13.86 7.31 0.91
N HIS A 149 15.06 7.87 0.88
CA HIS A 149 15.55 8.86 -0.08
C HIS A 149 16.93 8.39 -0.53
N TYR A 150 17.11 8.19 -1.84
CA TYR A 150 18.33 7.64 -2.45
C TYR A 150 19.64 8.24 -1.92
#